data_AF-G0Z3A3-F1
#
_entry.id   AF-G0Z3A3-F1
#
_cell.length_a   1.000
_cell.length_b   1.000
_cell.length_c   1.000
_cell.angle_alpha   90.00
_cell.angle_beta   90.00
_cell.angle_gamma   90.00
#
_symmetry.space_group_name_H-M   'P 1'
#
loop_
_entity.id
_entity.type
_entity.pdbx_description
1 polymer ?
#
loop_
_entity_poly.entity_id
_entity_poly.type
_entity_poly.pdbx_seq_one_letter_code
_entity_poly.pdbx_strand_id
1 'polypeptide(L)'
;PGNRMLMVVLLCQVLLGGASHASLIPETGKKKVAEIQGHAGGRRSGQSHELLRDFEATLLQMFGLRRRPQPSKSAVIPDYMRDLYRLQSGEEEEEEQIQGIGLEYPERPASRANTVRSFHHEEHLENIPGTSENSAFRFLFNLSSIPENEVISSAELRLFREQVDQGPDWEQGFHRINIYEVMKPPAEVVPGHLIARLLDTRLVHHNVTRWETFDVSPAVLRWTREKQPNYGLAIEVTHLHQTRTHQGQHVRISRSLPQGSGDWAQLRPLLVTFGHDGRGHALTRRRRAKRSPKHHPQRARKKNKNCRRHSLYVDFSDVGWNDWIVAPPGYQAFYCHGDCPFPLADHLNSTNHAIVQTLVNSVNSSIPKACCVPTELSAISMLYLDEYDKVVLKNYQEMVVEGCGCR
;
A
#
# COMPACT_ATOMS: atom_id res chain seq x y z
N PRO A 1 -17.07 20.29 19.54
CA PRO A 1 -18.08 19.91 18.53
C PRO A 1 -17.42 19.06 17.43
N GLY A 2 -17.78 17.78 17.34
CA GLY A 2 -17.15 16.79 16.46
C GLY A 2 -16.40 15.72 17.26
N ASN A 3 -17.07 14.57 17.49
CA ASN A 3 -16.56 13.23 17.89
C ASN A 3 -17.54 12.41 18.75
N ARG A 4 -18.75 12.89 19.03
CA ARG A 4 -19.73 12.15 19.85
C ARG A 4 -20.66 11.19 19.09
N MET A 5 -20.55 11.09 17.77
CA MET A 5 -21.50 10.30 16.96
C MET A 5 -21.01 8.89 16.61
N LEU A 6 -19.70 8.58 16.76
CA LEU A 6 -19.14 7.28 16.37
C LEU A 6 -19.40 6.14 17.38
N MET A 7 -19.67 6.45 18.66
CA MET A 7 -19.82 5.42 19.72
C MET A 7 -21.26 4.99 19.99
N VAL A 8 -22.26 5.63 19.38
CA VAL A 8 -23.69 5.33 19.64
C VAL A 8 -24.22 4.20 18.73
N VAL A 9 -23.60 3.95 17.58
CA VAL A 9 -24.17 3.03 16.57
C VAL A 9 -23.77 1.56 16.81
N LEU A 10 -22.62 1.29 17.41
CA LEU A 10 -22.21 -0.08 17.80
C LEU A 10 -23.04 -0.65 18.98
N LEU A 11 -23.74 0.20 19.75
CA LEU A 11 -24.57 -0.20 20.89
C LEU A 11 -26.03 -0.53 20.50
N CYS A 12 -26.54 -0.02 19.37
CA CYS A 12 -27.93 -0.26 18.95
C CYS A 12 -28.19 -1.69 18.43
N GLN A 13 -27.15 -2.47 18.12
CA GLN A 13 -27.32 -3.88 17.73
C GLN A 13 -27.46 -4.84 18.92
N VAL A 14 -27.22 -4.39 20.17
CA VAL A 14 -27.26 -5.25 21.36
C VAL A 14 -28.55 -5.09 22.17
N LEU A 15 -29.29 -3.98 22.04
CA LEU A 15 -30.45 -3.66 22.90
C LEU A 15 -31.84 -3.85 22.25
N LEU A 16 -31.93 -4.08 20.94
CA LEU A 16 -33.20 -4.36 20.27
C LEU A 16 -33.22 -5.83 19.82
N GLY A 17 -33.72 -6.69 20.72
CA GLY A 17 -33.98 -8.09 20.44
C GLY A 17 -34.87 -8.27 19.21
N GLY A 18 -34.28 -8.88 18.18
CA GLY A 18 -34.95 -9.33 16.97
C GLY A 18 -33.98 -10.24 16.23
N ALA A 19 -33.97 -11.52 16.60
CA ALA A 19 -33.11 -12.53 16.01
C ALA A 19 -33.31 -12.59 14.48
N SER A 20 -32.28 -12.23 13.74
CA SER A 20 -32.10 -12.60 12.33
C SER A 20 -30.60 -12.77 12.14
N HIS A 21 -30.19 -14.03 12.05
CA HIS A 21 -28.81 -14.46 11.84
C HIS A 21 -28.24 -13.83 10.56
N ALA A 22 -27.26 -12.93 10.71
CA ALA A 22 -26.18 -12.77 9.76
C ALA A 22 -24.90 -13.22 10.49
N SER A 23 -24.65 -14.52 10.44
CA SER A 23 -23.52 -15.16 11.11
C SER A 23 -22.22 -14.86 10.36
N LEU A 24 -21.32 -14.12 11.01
CA LEU A 24 -19.89 -14.41 10.96
C LEU A 24 -19.60 -15.28 12.19
N ILE A 25 -18.98 -16.45 12.00
CA ILE A 25 -18.63 -17.55 12.96
C ILE A 25 -19.50 -18.83 12.78
N PRO A 26 -18.88 -20.03 12.68
CA PRO A 26 -19.56 -21.26 12.28
C PRO A 26 -20.14 -22.01 13.48
N GLU A 27 -21.29 -22.65 13.32
CA GLU A 27 -21.65 -23.78 14.17
C GLU A 27 -22.38 -24.86 13.36
N THR A 28 -22.08 -26.07 13.81
CA THR A 28 -22.41 -27.36 13.23
C THR A 28 -23.91 -27.70 13.35
N GLY A 29 -24.42 -28.49 12.40
CA GLY A 29 -25.69 -29.23 12.58
C GLY A 29 -26.83 -28.83 11.63
N LYS A 30 -26.98 -29.61 10.56
CA LYS A 30 -28.13 -29.60 9.65
C LYS A 30 -29.46 -29.79 10.39
N LYS A 31 -30.47 -28.96 10.11
CA LYS A 31 -31.88 -29.41 9.92
C LYS A 31 -32.75 -28.33 9.24
N LYS A 32 -33.78 -28.86 8.56
CA LYS A 32 -34.55 -28.31 7.42
C LYS A 32 -35.42 -27.09 7.70
N VAL A 33 -35.62 -26.35 6.61
CA VAL A 33 -36.57 -25.26 6.33
C VAL A 33 -38.04 -25.65 6.56
N ALA A 34 -38.83 -24.69 7.05
CA ALA A 34 -40.25 -24.56 6.75
C ALA A 34 -40.60 -23.07 6.56
N GLU A 35 -41.32 -22.79 5.47
CA GLU A 35 -41.82 -21.49 5.02
C GLU A 35 -42.81 -20.87 6.00
N ILE A 36 -42.75 -19.54 6.19
CA ILE A 36 -43.94 -18.70 6.38
C ILE A 36 -43.73 -17.37 5.61
N GLN A 37 -44.47 -17.24 4.50
CA GLN A 37 -44.77 -15.98 3.82
C GLN A 37 -45.68 -15.11 4.69
N GLY A 38 -45.45 -13.79 4.71
CA GLY A 38 -46.43 -12.85 5.27
C GLY A 38 -45.91 -11.43 5.53
N HIS A 39 -45.90 -10.61 4.48
CA HIS A 39 -46.15 -9.15 4.45
C HIS A 39 -45.82 -8.28 5.70
N ALA A 40 -44.75 -7.48 5.60
CA ALA A 40 -44.68 -6.04 5.94
C ALA A 40 -43.20 -5.60 6.02
N GLY A 41 -42.76 -4.58 5.26
CA GLY A 41 -41.47 -3.95 5.57
C GLY A 41 -40.68 -3.20 4.48
N GLY A 42 -41.29 -2.59 3.47
CA GLY A 42 -40.56 -1.82 2.44
C GLY A 42 -39.80 -0.57 2.95
N ARG A 43 -39.90 -0.19 4.23
CA ARG A 43 -39.20 0.97 4.83
C ARG A 43 -37.93 0.63 5.61
N ARG A 44 -37.74 -0.63 6.03
CA ARG A 44 -36.54 -1.03 6.81
C ARG A 44 -35.31 -1.30 5.94
N SER A 45 -35.48 -1.76 4.70
CA SER A 45 -34.32 -2.03 3.82
C SER A 45 -33.65 -0.75 3.31
N GLY A 46 -34.41 0.32 3.08
CA GLY A 46 -33.88 1.61 2.61
C GLY A 46 -32.96 2.29 3.62
N GLN A 47 -33.37 2.35 4.91
CA GLN A 47 -32.53 2.90 5.99
C GLN A 47 -31.27 2.05 6.23
N SER A 48 -31.38 0.72 6.12
CA SER A 48 -30.22 -0.16 6.24
C SER A 48 -29.22 0.04 5.09
N HIS A 49 -29.70 0.29 3.87
CA HIS A 49 -28.82 0.55 2.72
C HIS A 49 -28.12 1.90 2.80
N GLU A 50 -28.79 2.93 3.30
CA GLU A 50 -28.21 4.26 3.50
C GLU A 50 -27.12 4.24 4.58
N LEU A 51 -27.39 3.57 5.71
CA LEU A 51 -26.39 3.38 6.78
C LEU A 51 -25.15 2.61 6.32
N LEU A 52 -25.32 1.58 5.48
CA LEU A 52 -24.20 0.82 4.92
C LEU A 52 -23.35 1.67 3.96
N ARG A 53 -23.97 2.56 3.18
CA ARG A 53 -23.26 3.49 2.29
C ARG A 53 -22.47 4.53 3.08
N ASP A 54 -23.04 5.10 4.12
CA ASP A 54 -22.35 6.06 4.98
C ASP A 54 -21.17 5.42 5.72
N PHE A 55 -21.33 4.15 6.12
CA PHE A 55 -20.26 3.37 6.73
C PHE A 55 -19.11 3.10 5.73
N GLU A 56 -19.43 2.67 4.51
CA GLU A 56 -18.45 2.48 3.44
C GLU A 56 -17.70 3.79 3.13
N ALA A 57 -18.43 4.91 3.01
CA ALA A 57 -17.83 6.22 2.79
C ALA A 57 -16.87 6.64 3.92
N THR A 58 -17.22 6.33 5.17
CA THR A 58 -16.36 6.62 6.33
C THR A 58 -15.07 5.81 6.29
N LEU A 59 -15.14 4.52 5.95
CA LEU A 59 -13.95 3.68 5.84
C LEU A 59 -13.07 4.09 4.65
N LEU A 60 -13.67 4.42 3.50
CA LEU A 60 -12.93 4.94 2.35
C LEU A 60 -12.23 6.26 2.70
N GLN A 61 -12.90 7.15 3.44
CA GLN A 61 -12.31 8.40 3.91
C GLN A 61 -11.13 8.14 4.89
N MET A 62 -11.23 7.14 5.75
CA MET A 62 -10.12 6.69 6.61
C MET A 62 -8.92 6.27 5.77
N PHE A 63 -9.16 5.60 4.64
CA PHE A 63 -8.13 5.23 3.68
C PHE A 63 -7.63 6.38 2.79
N GLY A 64 -8.28 7.55 2.84
CA GLY A 64 -7.99 8.68 1.98
C GLY A 64 -8.49 8.50 0.55
N LEU A 65 -9.42 7.57 0.33
CA LEU A 65 -10.06 7.30 -0.94
C LEU A 65 -11.37 8.08 -1.03
N ARG A 66 -11.58 8.77 -2.17
CA ARG A 66 -12.82 9.54 -2.41
C ARG A 66 -14.01 8.65 -2.75
N ARG A 67 -13.73 7.52 -3.38
CA ARG A 67 -14.70 6.51 -3.80
C ARG A 67 -14.00 5.16 -3.86
N ARG A 68 -14.80 4.09 -3.86
CA ARG A 68 -14.32 2.73 -4.05
C ARG A 68 -13.62 2.60 -5.42
N PRO A 69 -12.35 2.17 -5.46
CA PRO A 69 -11.67 1.86 -6.72
C PRO A 69 -12.35 0.71 -7.47
N GLN A 70 -12.35 0.79 -8.79
CA GLN A 70 -12.83 -0.29 -9.68
C GLN A 70 -11.72 -0.58 -10.69
N PRO A 71 -10.70 -1.35 -10.29
CA PRO A 71 -9.53 -1.51 -11.12
C PRO A 71 -9.84 -2.24 -12.43
N SER A 72 -9.15 -1.84 -13.49
CA SER A 72 -9.24 -2.53 -14.78
C SER A 72 -8.74 -3.96 -14.67
N LYS A 73 -9.32 -4.87 -15.46
CA LYS A 73 -8.80 -6.25 -15.62
C LYS A 73 -7.38 -6.29 -16.19
N SER A 74 -6.94 -5.21 -16.83
CA SER A 74 -5.59 -5.05 -17.36
C SER A 74 -4.62 -4.36 -16.40
N ALA A 75 -5.04 -4.04 -15.17
CA ALA A 75 -4.17 -3.43 -14.17
C ALA A 75 -3.04 -4.40 -13.81
N VAL A 76 -1.80 -3.93 -13.96
CA VAL A 76 -0.60 -4.71 -13.68
C VAL A 76 -0.05 -4.27 -12.35
N ILE A 77 0.18 -5.23 -11.45
CA ILE A 77 0.83 -4.98 -10.17
C ILE A 77 2.32 -5.31 -10.33
N PRO A 78 3.22 -4.32 -10.23
CA PRO A 78 4.65 -4.58 -10.36
C PRO A 78 5.15 -5.51 -9.25
N ASP A 79 5.97 -6.49 -9.59
CA ASP A 79 6.55 -7.42 -8.61
C ASP A 79 7.39 -6.67 -7.56
N TYR A 80 8.07 -5.59 -7.96
CA TYR A 80 8.75 -4.68 -7.04
C TYR A 80 7.85 -4.17 -5.90
N MET A 81 6.58 -3.85 -6.18
CA MET A 81 5.65 -3.35 -5.15
C MET A 81 5.17 -4.46 -4.23
N ARG A 82 5.03 -5.69 -4.74
CA ARG A 82 4.74 -6.88 -3.92
C ARG A 82 5.91 -7.20 -2.99
N ASP A 83 7.13 -7.18 -3.53
CA ASP A 83 8.35 -7.42 -2.76
C ASP A 83 8.54 -6.35 -1.68
N LEU A 84 8.31 -5.07 -2.01
CA LEU A 84 8.37 -3.99 -1.04
C LEU A 84 7.35 -4.18 0.10
N TYR A 85 6.13 -4.62 -0.22
CA TYR A 85 5.11 -4.98 0.77
C TYR A 85 5.57 -6.16 1.66
N ARG A 86 6.12 -7.24 1.09
CA ARG A 86 6.59 -8.42 1.85
C ARG A 86 7.72 -8.05 2.82
N LEU A 87 8.70 -7.28 2.34
CA LEU A 87 9.81 -6.76 3.15
C LEU A 87 9.28 -5.86 4.29
N GLN A 88 8.29 -5.03 4.02
CA GLN A 88 7.72 -4.11 5.01
C GLN A 88 6.85 -4.82 6.05
N SER A 89 5.99 -5.74 5.63
CA SER A 89 5.08 -6.50 6.50
C SER A 89 5.82 -7.53 7.37
N GLY A 90 7.01 -7.94 6.94
CA GLY A 90 7.80 -8.98 7.58
C GLY A 90 7.25 -10.38 7.26
N GLU A 91 6.69 -10.57 6.06
CA GLU A 91 6.20 -11.87 5.55
C GLU A 91 7.32 -12.76 4.98
N GLU A 92 8.60 -12.44 5.22
CA GLU A 92 9.80 -13.08 4.61
C GLU A 92 10.00 -14.59 4.88
N GLU A 93 9.19 -15.29 5.67
CA GLU A 93 9.54 -16.62 6.23
C GLU A 93 8.87 -17.85 5.60
N GLU A 94 8.30 -17.81 4.38
CA GLU A 94 7.79 -19.05 3.74
C GLU A 94 8.31 -19.35 2.33
N GLU A 95 8.95 -18.40 1.65
CA GLU A 95 9.57 -18.65 0.33
C GLU A 95 11.07 -18.36 0.38
N GLU A 96 11.81 -19.22 1.09
CA GLU A 96 13.21 -19.41 0.74
C GLU A 96 13.28 -19.89 -0.71
N GLN A 97 14.06 -19.17 -1.53
CA GLN A 97 14.48 -19.53 -2.90
C GLN A 97 13.51 -19.20 -4.05
N ILE A 98 13.40 -17.91 -4.40
CA ILE A 98 13.24 -17.52 -5.81
C ILE A 98 14.41 -16.60 -6.19
N GLN A 99 15.44 -17.24 -6.75
CA GLN A 99 16.44 -16.73 -7.69
C GLN A 99 16.78 -15.23 -7.67
N GLY A 100 17.88 -14.87 -6.99
CA GLY A 100 19.01 -14.21 -7.66
C GLY A 100 18.98 -12.70 -7.94
N ILE A 101 17.90 -11.96 -7.68
CA ILE A 101 17.92 -10.48 -7.79
C ILE A 101 17.36 -9.89 -6.49
N GLY A 102 18.16 -9.95 -5.42
CA GLY A 102 17.76 -9.47 -4.10
C GLY A 102 17.38 -7.99 -4.12
N LEU A 103 16.09 -7.70 -3.95
CA LEU A 103 15.63 -6.34 -3.70
C LEU A 103 16.10 -5.91 -2.32
N GLU A 104 17.01 -4.94 -2.26
CA GLU A 104 17.35 -4.27 -1.01
C GLU A 104 16.22 -3.31 -0.62
N TYR A 105 15.73 -3.42 0.62
CA TYR A 105 14.67 -2.53 1.12
C TYR A 105 15.18 -1.09 1.10
N PRO A 106 14.44 -0.13 0.51
CA PRO A 106 14.91 1.23 0.33
C PRO A 106 14.72 2.03 1.63
N GLU A 107 15.54 1.73 2.65
CA GLU A 107 15.44 2.26 4.02
C GLU A 107 15.40 3.80 4.06
N ARG A 108 16.30 4.46 3.31
CA ARG A 108 16.40 5.93 3.31
C ARG A 108 15.12 6.61 2.80
N PRO A 109 14.62 6.35 1.57
CA PRO A 109 13.40 6.97 1.09
C PRO A 109 12.15 6.49 1.84
N ALA A 110 12.08 5.22 2.25
CA ALA A 110 10.95 4.68 2.99
C ALA A 110 10.80 5.28 4.40
N SER A 111 11.91 5.57 5.10
CA SER A 111 11.90 6.12 6.46
C SER A 111 11.21 7.49 6.60
N ARG A 112 10.97 8.20 5.49
CA ARG A 112 10.34 9.53 5.46
C ARG A 112 8.98 9.52 4.76
N ALA A 113 8.60 8.41 4.17
CA ALA A 113 7.36 8.24 3.43
C ALA A 113 6.40 7.36 4.22
N ASN A 114 5.10 7.56 4.10
CA ASN A 114 4.08 6.62 4.57
C ASN A 114 3.27 6.02 3.40
N THR A 115 3.53 6.51 2.19
CA THR A 115 2.83 6.17 0.96
C THR A 115 3.88 6.00 -0.15
N VAL A 116 3.81 4.89 -0.87
CA VAL A 116 4.62 4.60 -2.05
C VAL A 116 3.69 4.33 -3.21
N ARG A 117 3.97 4.97 -4.34
CA ARG A 117 3.17 4.82 -5.56
C ARG A 117 4.07 4.37 -6.69
N SER A 118 3.55 3.53 -7.56
CA SER A 118 4.25 3.09 -8.76
C SER A 118 3.53 3.51 -10.03
N PHE A 119 4.29 4.02 -10.99
CA PHE A 119 3.80 4.53 -12.26
C PHE A 119 4.55 3.85 -13.40
N HIS A 120 3.81 3.22 -14.29
CA HIS A 120 4.32 2.85 -15.60
C HIS A 120 4.24 4.04 -16.56
N HIS A 121 5.11 4.04 -17.56
CA HIS A 121 5.13 5.07 -18.59
C HIS A 121 3.97 4.89 -19.57
N GLU A 122 3.61 5.98 -20.25
CA GLU A 122 2.63 5.98 -21.32
C GLU A 122 3.28 5.48 -22.63
N GLU A 123 3.02 4.22 -22.99
CA GLU A 123 3.69 3.51 -24.11
C GLU A 123 3.55 4.20 -25.47
N HIS A 124 2.45 4.94 -25.70
CA HIS A 124 2.19 5.63 -26.96
C HIS A 124 3.08 6.88 -27.18
N LEU A 125 3.88 7.26 -26.16
CA LEU A 125 4.73 8.46 -26.18
C LEU A 125 6.24 8.13 -26.14
N GLU A 126 6.61 6.87 -26.35
CA GLU A 126 8.00 6.39 -26.28
C GLU A 126 8.94 7.01 -27.35
N ASN A 127 8.38 7.52 -28.45
CA ASN A 127 9.17 7.97 -29.61
C ASN A 127 9.40 9.49 -29.63
N ILE A 128 10.67 9.87 -29.78
CA ILE A 128 11.05 11.23 -30.18
C ILE A 128 11.04 11.27 -31.71
N PRO A 129 10.16 12.05 -32.37
CA PRO A 129 10.20 12.20 -33.82
C PRO A 129 11.49 12.93 -34.24
N GLY A 130 12.23 12.36 -35.19
CA GLY A 130 13.33 13.04 -35.88
C GLY A 130 14.76 12.75 -35.41
N THR A 131 14.98 11.84 -34.46
CA THR A 131 16.33 11.33 -34.16
C THR A 131 16.63 10.13 -35.03
N SER A 132 17.41 10.34 -36.10
CA SER A 132 18.12 9.28 -36.82
C SER A 132 18.94 8.47 -35.82
N GLU A 133 18.71 7.16 -35.75
CA GLU A 133 19.61 6.15 -35.18
C GLU A 133 20.64 6.69 -34.16
N ASN A 134 20.25 6.88 -32.89
CA ASN A 134 21.06 6.50 -31.73
C ASN A 134 20.46 6.83 -30.35
N SER A 135 20.21 5.77 -29.59
CA SER A 135 20.29 5.64 -28.12
C SER A 135 19.41 6.45 -27.15
N ALA A 136 18.62 7.44 -27.58
CA ALA A 136 17.81 8.25 -26.66
C ALA A 136 16.29 7.91 -26.71
N PHE A 137 15.71 7.49 -25.58
CA PHE A 137 14.28 7.17 -25.44
C PHE A 137 13.59 8.11 -24.46
N ARG A 138 12.33 8.48 -24.69
CA ARG A 138 11.57 9.38 -23.82
C ARG A 138 10.41 8.65 -23.14
N PHE A 139 10.33 8.75 -21.82
CA PHE A 139 9.26 8.15 -21.01
C PHE A 139 8.45 9.23 -20.30
N LEU A 140 7.15 9.28 -20.59
CA LEU A 140 6.22 10.12 -19.84
C LEU A 140 5.50 9.29 -18.78
N PHE A 141 5.53 9.76 -17.53
CA PHE A 141 4.82 9.14 -16.41
C PHE A 141 3.69 10.05 -15.95
N ASN A 142 2.47 9.53 -15.91
CA ASN A 142 1.30 10.27 -15.45
C ASN A 142 1.20 10.27 -13.92
N LEU A 143 1.49 11.42 -13.33
CA LEU A 143 1.51 11.63 -11.87
C LEU A 143 0.22 12.27 -11.33
N SER A 144 -0.83 12.39 -12.15
CA SER A 144 -2.07 13.09 -11.77
C SER A 144 -2.85 12.41 -10.65
N SER A 145 -2.56 11.14 -10.33
CA SER A 145 -3.19 10.43 -9.20
C SER A 145 -2.60 10.78 -7.84
N ILE A 146 -1.49 11.52 -7.78
CA ILE A 146 -0.89 11.98 -6.51
C ILE A 146 -1.79 13.06 -5.90
N PRO A 147 -2.35 12.86 -4.69
CA PRO A 147 -3.17 13.85 -4.00
C PRO A 147 -2.38 15.12 -3.66
N GLU A 148 -3.05 16.27 -3.64
CA GLU A 148 -2.42 17.56 -3.33
C GLU A 148 -1.81 17.64 -1.92
N ASN A 149 -2.36 16.88 -0.97
CA ASN A 149 -1.86 16.81 0.40
C ASN A 149 -0.68 15.82 0.56
N GLU A 150 -0.35 15.04 -0.47
CA GLU A 150 0.77 14.10 -0.46
C GLU A 150 2.06 14.81 -0.91
N VAL A 151 3.01 14.96 0.01
CA VAL A 151 4.31 15.59 -0.28
C VAL A 151 5.31 14.50 -0.63
N ILE A 152 5.76 14.49 -1.88
CA ILE A 152 6.82 13.59 -2.33
C ILE A 152 8.16 14.00 -1.71
N SER A 153 8.89 13.02 -1.19
CA SER A 153 10.21 13.20 -0.57
C SER A 153 11.34 12.71 -1.47
N SER A 154 11.09 11.65 -2.24
CA SER A 154 12.05 11.02 -3.14
C SER A 154 11.33 10.23 -4.24
N ALA A 155 12.03 9.97 -5.35
CA ALA A 155 11.54 9.17 -6.45
C ALA A 155 12.68 8.43 -7.14
N GLU A 156 12.39 7.19 -7.53
CA GLU A 156 13.32 6.26 -8.14
C GLU A 156 12.79 5.81 -9.51
N LEU A 157 13.62 5.89 -10.54
CA LEU A 157 13.34 5.26 -11.84
C LEU A 157 14.03 3.90 -11.87
N ARG A 158 13.26 2.85 -12.12
CA ARG A 158 13.76 1.47 -12.24
C ARG A 158 13.72 1.03 -13.70
N LEU A 159 14.86 0.53 -14.19
CA LEU A 159 15.04 0.03 -15.55
C LEU A 159 15.53 -1.42 -15.49
N PHE A 160 14.89 -2.30 -16.26
CA PHE A 160 15.34 -3.68 -16.40
C PHE A 160 16.34 -3.79 -17.54
N ARG A 161 17.43 -4.49 -17.27
CA ARG A 161 18.47 -4.78 -18.24
C ARG A 161 18.64 -6.28 -18.37
N GLU A 162 18.74 -6.74 -19.61
CA GLU A 162 18.92 -8.15 -19.98
C GLU A 162 20.34 -8.34 -20.52
N GLN A 163 21.02 -9.39 -20.06
CA GLN A 163 22.33 -9.78 -20.57
C GLN A 163 22.23 -10.07 -22.07
N VAL A 164 23.25 -9.67 -22.83
CA VAL A 164 23.41 -10.04 -24.23
C VAL A 164 24.41 -11.19 -24.32
N ASP A 165 23.91 -12.38 -24.66
CA ASP A 165 24.76 -13.54 -24.97
C ASP A 165 25.33 -13.41 -26.38
N GLN A 166 26.50 -12.79 -26.48
CA GLN A 166 27.31 -12.81 -27.69
C GLN A 166 28.74 -13.12 -27.30
N GLY A 167 29.27 -14.28 -27.73
CA GLY A 167 30.69 -14.63 -27.87
C GLY A 167 31.68 -14.49 -26.70
N PRO A 168 32.85 -15.15 -26.77
CA PRO A 168 33.87 -15.14 -25.70
C PRO A 168 34.67 -13.83 -25.56
N ASP A 169 34.57 -12.88 -26.51
CA ASP A 169 35.34 -11.61 -26.52
C ASP A 169 34.70 -10.47 -25.69
N TRP A 170 33.58 -10.74 -25.01
CA TRP A 170 32.71 -9.69 -24.46
C TRP A 170 32.89 -9.46 -22.96
N GLU A 171 33.77 -10.18 -22.26
CA GLU A 171 33.83 -10.21 -20.80
C GLU A 171 34.05 -8.84 -20.07
N GLN A 172 34.33 -7.74 -20.77
CA GLN A 172 34.67 -6.45 -20.15
C GLN A 172 34.03 -5.20 -20.78
N GLY A 173 32.89 -5.31 -21.45
CA GLY A 173 32.21 -4.13 -22.00
C GLY A 173 31.37 -3.39 -20.95
N PHE A 174 31.57 -2.08 -20.85
CA PHE A 174 30.77 -1.19 -20.01
C PHE A 174 29.90 -0.27 -20.87
N HIS A 175 28.68 -0.01 -20.40
CA HIS A 175 27.82 1.04 -20.92
C HIS A 175 27.50 2.05 -19.82
N ARG A 176 27.35 3.30 -20.22
CA ARG A 176 26.89 4.37 -19.34
C ARG A 176 25.42 4.64 -19.65
N ILE A 177 24.57 4.52 -18.64
CA ILE A 177 23.16 4.91 -18.72
C ILE A 177 23.06 6.32 -18.14
N ASN A 178 22.53 7.26 -18.91
CA ASN A 178 22.31 8.64 -18.52
C ASN A 178 20.80 8.90 -18.45
N ILE A 179 20.34 9.44 -17.33
CA ILE A 179 18.94 9.83 -17.13
C ILE A 179 18.84 11.34 -17.14
N TYR A 180 17.98 11.87 -18.00
CA TYR A 180 17.75 13.30 -18.15
C TYR A 180 16.29 13.64 -17.87
N GLU A 181 16.06 14.80 -17.27
CA GLU A 181 14.76 15.46 -17.28
C GLU A 181 14.59 16.25 -18.56
N VAL A 182 13.46 16.06 -19.26
CA VAL A 182 13.11 16.86 -20.42
C VAL A 182 12.55 18.20 -19.95
N MET A 183 13.27 19.30 -20.23
CA MET A 183 12.85 20.66 -19.84
C MET A 183 11.96 21.29 -20.90
N LYS A 184 12.22 21.01 -22.17
CA LYS A 184 11.35 21.37 -23.30
C LYS A 184 11.33 20.22 -24.32
N PRO A 185 10.16 19.86 -24.84
CA PRO A 185 10.09 18.91 -25.94
C PRO A 185 10.76 19.49 -27.19
N PRO A 186 11.16 18.66 -28.18
CA PRO A 186 11.65 19.16 -29.46
C PRO A 186 10.62 20.10 -30.08
N ALA A 187 11.04 21.31 -30.45
CA ALA A 187 10.17 22.24 -31.17
C ALA A 187 9.92 21.71 -32.58
N GLU A 188 8.69 21.83 -33.09
CA GLU A 188 8.33 21.45 -34.47
C GLU A 188 9.22 22.11 -35.53
N VAL A 189 9.81 23.26 -35.20
CA VAL A 189 10.59 24.12 -36.12
C VAL A 189 12.06 23.67 -36.26
N VAL A 190 12.64 22.99 -35.26
CA VAL A 190 14.01 22.46 -35.33
C VAL A 190 14.00 21.02 -34.80
N PRO A 191 13.85 20.01 -35.67
CA PRO A 191 13.90 18.61 -35.30
C PRO A 191 15.24 18.28 -34.62
N GLY A 192 15.18 17.65 -33.45
CA GLY A 192 16.34 17.00 -32.84
C GLY A 192 17.03 17.73 -31.67
N HIS A 193 16.67 18.98 -31.31
CA HIS A 193 17.26 19.63 -30.13
C HIS A 193 16.35 19.50 -28.89
N LEU A 194 16.61 18.45 -28.11
CA LEU A 194 15.92 18.17 -26.86
C LEU A 194 16.64 18.94 -25.73
N ILE A 195 15.98 19.93 -25.12
CA ILE A 195 16.57 20.63 -23.98
C ILE A 195 16.34 19.76 -22.75
N ALA A 196 17.41 19.12 -22.28
CA ALA A 196 17.35 18.19 -21.18
C ALA A 196 18.43 18.48 -20.12
N ARG A 197 18.15 18.12 -18.87
CA ARG A 197 19.08 18.25 -17.74
C ARG A 197 19.43 16.86 -17.22
N LEU A 198 20.72 16.56 -17.09
CA LEU A 198 21.19 15.31 -16.50
C LEU A 198 20.75 15.24 -15.02
N LEU A 199 20.12 14.13 -14.64
CA LEU A 199 19.69 13.83 -13.27
C LEU A 199 20.64 12.85 -12.60
N ASP A 200 20.88 11.72 -13.25
CA ASP A 200 21.68 10.62 -12.71
C ASP A 200 22.40 9.87 -13.84
N THR A 201 23.51 9.22 -13.52
CA THR A 201 24.30 8.42 -14.46
C THR A 201 24.89 7.19 -13.77
N ARG A 202 24.92 6.06 -14.48
CA ARG A 202 25.50 4.82 -13.95
C ARG A 202 26.31 4.10 -15.02
N LEU A 203 27.48 3.62 -14.61
CA LEU A 203 28.30 2.71 -15.39
C LEU A 203 27.89 1.27 -15.05
N VAL A 204 27.53 0.49 -16.06
CA VAL A 204 26.97 -0.85 -15.89
C VAL A 204 27.65 -1.86 -16.84
N HIS A 205 27.85 -3.10 -16.38
CA HIS A 205 28.49 -4.19 -17.14
C HIS A 205 27.48 -4.93 -18.01
N HIS A 206 27.60 -5.01 -19.33
CA HIS A 206 26.55 -5.60 -20.17
C HIS A 206 26.20 -7.09 -19.90
N ASN A 207 27.06 -7.82 -19.19
CA ASN A 207 26.95 -9.25 -18.93
C ASN A 207 26.06 -9.63 -17.73
N VAL A 208 25.32 -8.68 -17.14
CA VAL A 208 24.48 -8.94 -15.96
C VAL A 208 23.03 -8.54 -16.22
N THR A 209 22.11 -9.51 -16.14
CA THR A 209 20.67 -9.25 -16.10
C THR A 209 20.27 -8.77 -14.71
N ARG A 210 19.86 -7.50 -14.59
CA ARG A 210 19.43 -6.93 -13.30
C ARG A 210 18.59 -5.68 -13.47
N TRP A 211 17.88 -5.32 -12.40
CA TRP A 211 17.29 -4.01 -12.24
C TRP A 211 18.34 -2.97 -11.87
N GLU A 212 18.30 -1.83 -12.55
CA GLU A 212 19.04 -0.62 -12.21
C GLU A 212 18.07 0.45 -11.71
N THR A 213 18.49 1.19 -10.67
CA THR A 213 17.66 2.21 -10.01
C THR A 213 18.37 3.56 -10.10
N PHE A 214 17.68 4.60 -10.55
CA PHE A 214 18.22 5.94 -10.72
C PHE A 214 17.45 6.96 -9.87
N ASP A 215 18.16 7.91 -9.27
CA ASP A 215 17.53 8.99 -8.51
C ASP A 215 16.96 10.05 -9.45
N VAL A 216 15.64 10.15 -9.48
CA VAL A 216 14.90 11.13 -10.28
C VAL A 216 14.09 12.09 -9.40
N SER A 217 14.37 12.08 -8.08
CA SER A 217 13.72 12.92 -7.08
C SER A 217 13.70 14.40 -7.48
N PRO A 218 14.79 15.01 -7.99
CA PRO A 218 14.76 16.43 -8.35
C PRO A 218 13.69 16.78 -9.39
N ALA A 219 13.50 15.93 -10.41
CA ALA A 219 12.51 16.16 -11.47
C ALA A 219 11.09 15.98 -10.94
N VAL A 220 10.83 14.88 -10.24
CA VAL A 220 9.50 14.60 -9.67
C VAL A 220 9.08 15.65 -8.64
N LEU A 221 10.02 16.17 -7.84
CA LEU A 221 9.76 17.27 -6.92
C LEU A 221 9.35 18.56 -7.65
N ARG A 222 9.98 18.88 -8.78
CA ARG A 222 9.57 20.04 -9.59
C ARG A 222 8.17 19.87 -10.20
N TRP A 223 7.86 18.67 -10.71
CA TRP A 223 6.56 18.40 -11.31
C TRP A 223 5.42 18.46 -10.28
N THR A 224 5.65 17.90 -9.09
CA THR A 224 4.60 17.75 -8.06
C THR A 224 4.48 18.96 -7.13
N ARG A 225 5.61 19.48 -6.62
CA ARG A 225 5.67 20.57 -5.63
C ARG A 225 5.71 21.95 -6.28
N GLU A 226 6.54 22.14 -7.30
CA GLU A 226 6.69 23.44 -7.98
C GLU A 226 5.71 23.62 -9.16
N LYS A 227 4.90 22.59 -9.45
CA LYS A 227 3.91 22.56 -10.54
C LYS A 227 4.52 22.86 -11.92
N GLN A 228 5.79 22.50 -12.13
CA GLN A 228 6.42 22.59 -13.43
C GLN A 228 5.81 21.56 -14.40
N PRO A 229 5.76 21.85 -15.71
CA PRO A 229 5.25 20.89 -16.69
C PRO A 229 6.10 19.62 -16.72
N ASN A 230 5.44 18.47 -16.75
CA ASN A 230 6.08 17.17 -16.88
C ASN A 230 6.19 16.82 -18.36
N TYR A 231 7.40 16.91 -18.92
CA TYR A 231 7.69 16.44 -20.28
C TYR A 231 8.34 15.06 -20.29
N GLY A 232 8.47 14.38 -19.15
CA GLY A 232 9.03 13.04 -19.04
C GLY A 232 10.55 13.01 -18.85
N LEU A 233 11.08 11.80 -18.83
CA LEU A 233 12.50 11.49 -18.67
C LEU A 233 13.07 10.99 -19.99
N ALA A 234 14.25 11.47 -20.37
CA ALA A 234 15.01 10.93 -21.48
C ALA A 234 16.11 10.00 -20.97
N ILE A 235 16.26 8.84 -21.60
CA ILE A 235 17.22 7.81 -21.24
C ILE A 235 18.17 7.65 -22.42
N GLU A 236 19.46 7.82 -22.17
CA GLU A 236 20.51 7.65 -23.16
C GLU A 236 21.47 6.54 -22.73
N VAL A 237 21.79 5.62 -23.64
CA VAL A 237 22.77 4.55 -23.40
C VAL A 237 24.01 4.78 -24.24
N THR A 238 25.13 5.13 -23.60
CA THR A 238 26.42 5.36 -24.25
C THR A 238 27.31 4.12 -24.13
N HIS A 239 27.79 3.60 -25.26
CA HIS A 239 28.75 2.48 -25.30
C HIS A 239 30.19 3.00 -25.24
N LEU A 240 31.00 2.53 -24.29
CA LEU A 240 32.36 3.07 -24.10
C LEU A 240 33.42 2.37 -24.95
N HIS A 241 33.22 1.11 -25.37
CA HIS A 241 34.30 0.27 -25.96
C HIS A 241 33.95 -0.54 -27.22
N GLN A 242 32.91 -0.24 -28.00
CA GLN A 242 32.63 -1.01 -29.23
C GLN A 242 32.42 -0.19 -30.50
N THR A 243 33.05 -0.71 -31.56
CA THR A 243 32.85 -0.41 -32.98
C THR A 243 31.36 -0.44 -33.34
N ARG A 244 30.97 0.37 -34.33
CA ARG A 244 29.61 0.76 -34.71
C ARG A 244 28.59 -0.37 -35.02
N THR A 245 28.90 -1.64 -34.78
CA THR A 245 28.10 -2.76 -35.30
C THR A 245 26.93 -3.19 -34.43
N HIS A 246 26.84 -2.81 -33.13
CA HIS A 246 25.76 -3.31 -32.24
C HIS A 246 25.19 -2.25 -31.28
N GLN A 247 24.64 -1.16 -31.83
CA GLN A 247 23.95 -0.12 -31.08
C GLN A 247 22.58 -0.62 -30.60
N GLY A 248 22.34 -0.65 -29.28
CA GLY A 248 20.97 -0.51 -28.74
C GLY A 248 20.16 -1.75 -28.32
N GLN A 249 20.71 -2.97 -28.24
CA GLN A 249 19.90 -4.18 -27.93
C GLN A 249 19.93 -4.70 -26.47
N HIS A 250 20.70 -4.11 -25.56
CA HIS A 250 20.99 -4.71 -24.24
C HIS A 250 20.26 -4.07 -23.04
N VAL A 251 19.64 -2.91 -23.21
CA VAL A 251 18.75 -2.34 -22.18
C VAL A 251 17.34 -2.40 -22.73
N ARG A 252 16.43 -3.08 -22.03
CA ARG A 252 15.06 -3.32 -22.49
C ARG A 252 14.23 -2.06 -22.25
N ILE A 253 14.52 -1.03 -23.01
CA ILE A 253 13.97 0.32 -22.84
C ILE A 253 12.65 0.47 -23.61
N SER A 254 12.48 -0.24 -24.73
CA SER A 254 11.25 -0.21 -25.54
C SER A 254 10.87 -1.62 -26.01
N ARG A 255 9.64 -1.79 -26.54
CA ARG A 255 9.16 -3.03 -27.16
C ARG A 255 9.87 -3.29 -28.49
N SER A 256 11.14 -3.71 -28.45
CA SER A 256 11.71 -4.48 -29.54
C SER A 256 11.16 -5.92 -29.49
N LEU A 257 10.85 -6.48 -30.66
CA LEU A 257 10.23 -7.79 -30.89
C LEU A 257 10.76 -8.90 -29.95
N PRO A 258 9.92 -9.87 -29.53
CA PRO A 258 10.16 -10.67 -28.34
C PRO A 258 11.35 -11.61 -28.51
N GLN A 259 12.45 -11.28 -27.85
CA GLN A 259 13.56 -12.18 -27.63
C GLN A 259 13.86 -12.19 -26.13
N GLY A 260 12.99 -12.89 -25.39
CA GLY A 260 13.09 -13.01 -23.93
C GLY A 260 11.81 -13.59 -23.35
N SER A 261 11.95 -14.45 -22.34
CA SER A 261 10.88 -15.20 -21.69
C SER A 261 10.03 -14.38 -20.70
N GLY A 262 10.36 -13.10 -20.49
CA GLY A 262 9.70 -12.24 -19.49
C GLY A 262 8.50 -11.44 -20.00
N ASP A 263 7.47 -11.32 -19.16
CA ASP A 263 6.29 -10.48 -19.40
C ASP A 263 6.68 -9.00 -19.43
N TRP A 264 6.56 -8.35 -20.59
CA TRP A 264 6.84 -6.91 -20.77
C TRP A 264 6.11 -6.05 -19.73
N ALA A 265 4.92 -6.47 -19.29
CA ALA A 265 4.15 -5.76 -18.29
C ALA A 265 4.92 -5.57 -16.97
N GLN A 266 5.78 -6.53 -16.60
CA GLN A 266 6.62 -6.50 -15.39
C GLN A 266 7.98 -5.85 -15.63
N LEU A 267 8.53 -5.97 -16.85
CA LEU A 267 9.90 -5.54 -17.15
C LEU A 267 10.02 -4.11 -17.67
N ARG A 268 8.90 -3.46 -18.01
CA ARG A 268 8.88 -2.09 -18.50
C ARG A 268 9.34 -1.07 -17.44
N PRO A 269 9.84 0.12 -17.85
CA PRO A 269 10.24 1.18 -16.93
C PRO A 269 9.20 1.48 -15.85
N LEU A 270 9.67 1.60 -14.61
CA LEU A 270 8.84 1.82 -13.44
C LEU A 270 9.35 3.03 -12.66
N LEU A 271 8.51 4.06 -12.55
CA LEU A 271 8.76 5.19 -11.66
C LEU A 271 8.09 4.90 -10.31
N VAL A 272 8.86 4.97 -9.24
CA VAL A 272 8.40 4.76 -7.86
C VAL A 272 8.58 6.06 -7.09
N THR A 273 7.52 6.53 -6.42
CA THR A 273 7.57 7.75 -5.62
C THR A 273 7.32 7.45 -4.15
N PHE A 274 8.06 8.09 -3.26
CA PHE A 274 7.96 7.96 -1.82
C PHE A 274 7.45 9.28 -1.22
N GLY A 275 6.22 9.27 -0.72
CA GLY A 275 5.52 10.45 -0.24
C GLY A 275 4.97 10.32 1.18
N HIS A 276 4.60 11.47 1.76
CA HIS A 276 3.95 11.56 3.06
C HIS A 276 2.72 12.47 2.98
N ASP A 277 1.55 11.96 3.38
CA ASP A 277 0.25 12.66 3.28
C ASP A 277 -0.12 13.49 4.52
N GLY A 278 0.81 13.59 5.47
CA GLY A 278 0.65 14.29 6.75
C GLY A 278 -0.03 13.47 7.84
N ARG A 279 -0.38 12.20 7.57
CA ARG A 279 -1.13 11.35 8.50
C ARG A 279 -0.31 10.12 8.88
N GLY A 280 -0.10 9.93 10.18
CA GLY A 280 0.52 8.71 10.69
C GLY A 280 2.04 8.64 10.51
N HIS A 281 2.60 7.45 10.73
CA HIS A 281 4.05 7.24 10.76
C HIS A 281 4.59 6.72 9.42
N ALA A 282 5.88 6.94 9.20
CA ALA A 282 6.60 6.47 8.03
C ALA A 282 6.63 4.93 7.90
N LEU A 283 7.00 4.45 6.72
CA LEU A 283 7.22 3.05 6.41
C LEU A 283 8.49 2.59 7.10
N THR A 284 8.33 1.82 8.18
CA THR A 284 9.44 1.14 8.85
C THR A 284 9.40 -0.33 8.51
N ARG A 285 10.54 -0.89 8.14
CA ARG A 285 10.67 -2.34 7.94
C ARG A 285 10.30 -3.03 9.25
N ARG A 286 9.23 -3.83 9.26
CA ARG A 286 8.89 -4.64 10.42
C ARG A 286 9.89 -5.77 10.52
N ARG A 287 10.93 -5.57 11.34
CA ARG A 287 11.69 -6.71 11.85
C ARG A 287 10.73 -7.50 12.73
N ARG A 288 10.36 -8.72 12.31
CA ARG A 288 9.72 -9.67 13.23
C ARG A 288 10.63 -9.76 14.45
N ALA A 289 10.23 -9.12 15.55
CA ALA A 289 10.79 -9.49 16.83
C ALA A 289 10.46 -10.98 16.95
N LYS A 290 11.48 -11.84 17.09
CA LYS A 290 11.35 -13.23 17.53
C LYS A 290 10.68 -13.20 18.90
N ARG A 291 9.36 -12.97 18.91
CA ARG A 291 8.52 -13.14 20.07
C ARG A 291 8.44 -14.64 20.18
N SER A 292 9.26 -15.18 21.08
CA SER A 292 9.12 -16.54 21.54
C SER A 292 7.61 -16.79 21.74
N PRO A 293 7.06 -17.88 21.19
CA PRO A 293 5.67 -18.20 21.43
C PRO A 293 5.56 -18.38 22.93
N LYS A 294 5.09 -17.35 23.65
CA LYS A 294 4.58 -17.53 24.99
C LYS A 294 3.31 -18.33 24.79
N HIS A 295 3.50 -19.64 24.69
CA HIS A 295 2.49 -20.66 24.77
C HIS A 295 1.96 -20.57 26.21
N HIS A 296 1.17 -19.54 26.49
CA HIS A 296 0.28 -19.61 27.62
C HIS A 296 -0.72 -20.67 27.23
N PRO A 297 -0.77 -21.82 27.95
CA PRO A 297 -1.80 -22.79 27.70
C PRO A 297 -3.13 -22.04 27.77
N GLN A 298 -3.97 -22.22 26.75
CA GLN A 298 -5.38 -21.89 26.82
C GLN A 298 -5.99 -22.78 27.91
N ARG A 299 -5.69 -22.49 29.18
CA ARG A 299 -6.54 -22.88 30.28
C ARG A 299 -7.90 -22.30 29.90
N ALA A 300 -8.92 -23.14 29.85
CA ALA A 300 -10.31 -22.75 29.79
C ALA A 300 -10.56 -21.75 30.93
N ARG A 301 -10.30 -20.47 30.65
CA ARG A 301 -10.40 -19.39 31.61
C ARG A 301 -11.89 -19.25 31.83
N LYS A 302 -12.33 -19.44 33.08
CA LYS A 302 -13.62 -18.92 33.59
C LYS A 302 -13.96 -17.65 32.83
N LYS A 303 -15.20 -17.51 32.34
CA LYS A 303 -15.74 -16.32 31.66
C LYS A 303 -15.49 -15.08 32.51
N ASN A 304 -14.26 -14.56 32.48
CA ASN A 304 -13.85 -13.40 33.24
C ASN A 304 -14.41 -12.25 32.44
N LYS A 305 -15.45 -11.62 32.98
CA LYS A 305 -16.15 -10.54 32.30
C LYS A 305 -15.30 -9.28 32.20
N ASN A 306 -14.16 -9.21 32.89
CA ASN A 306 -13.30 -8.04 32.97
C ASN A 306 -12.73 -7.61 31.61
N CYS A 307 -12.46 -6.31 31.49
CA CYS A 307 -11.89 -5.67 30.30
C CYS A 307 -10.64 -6.39 29.80
N ARG A 308 -10.68 -6.83 28.54
CA ARG A 308 -9.55 -7.47 27.88
C ARG A 308 -9.65 -7.36 26.36
N ARG A 309 -8.56 -7.73 25.69
CA ARG A 309 -8.49 -7.88 24.24
C ARG A 309 -9.09 -9.21 23.81
N HIS A 310 -9.88 -9.19 22.74
CA HIS A 310 -10.52 -10.35 22.12
C HIS A 310 -10.12 -10.44 20.65
N SER A 311 -10.13 -11.66 20.10
CA SER A 311 -9.82 -11.93 18.70
C SER A 311 -10.92 -11.43 17.77
N LEU A 312 -10.52 -10.68 16.74
CA LEU A 312 -11.34 -10.32 15.60
C LEU A 312 -10.42 -10.32 14.38
N TYR A 313 -10.75 -11.16 13.41
CA TYR A 313 -10.14 -11.15 12.08
C TYR A 313 -11.07 -10.41 11.14
N VAL A 314 -10.53 -9.48 10.37
CA VAL A 314 -11.26 -8.73 9.35
C VAL A 314 -10.79 -9.26 7.99
N ASP A 315 -11.69 -9.92 7.28
CA ASP A 315 -11.47 -10.36 5.90
C ASP A 315 -11.97 -9.27 4.95
N PHE A 316 -11.14 -8.83 4.01
CA PHE A 316 -11.57 -7.80 3.06
C PHE A 316 -12.56 -8.34 2.02
N SER A 317 -12.66 -9.65 1.84
CA SER A 317 -13.68 -10.25 0.98
C SER A 317 -15.10 -10.14 1.56
N ASP A 318 -15.25 -10.11 2.89
CA ASP A 318 -16.56 -9.97 3.56
C ASP A 318 -17.22 -8.61 3.26
N VAL A 319 -16.42 -7.58 3.04
CA VAL A 319 -16.86 -6.24 2.60
C VAL A 319 -16.72 -6.04 1.08
N GLY A 320 -16.30 -7.09 0.38
CA GLY A 320 -16.08 -7.11 -1.05
C GLY A 320 -15.01 -6.15 -1.52
N TRP A 321 -13.92 -5.94 -0.77
CA TRP A 321 -12.80 -5.06 -1.12
C TRP A 321 -11.58 -5.79 -1.69
N ASN A 322 -11.69 -7.11 -1.84
CA ASN A 322 -10.68 -7.99 -2.42
C ASN A 322 -10.48 -7.80 -3.93
N ASP A 323 -11.28 -6.95 -4.58
CA ASP A 323 -11.14 -6.55 -5.98
C ASP A 323 -10.07 -5.48 -6.19
N TRP A 324 -9.83 -4.61 -5.20
CA TRP A 324 -8.86 -3.51 -5.29
C TRP A 324 -7.76 -3.54 -4.22
N ILE A 325 -7.99 -4.19 -3.08
CA ILE A 325 -6.93 -4.49 -2.11
C ILE A 325 -6.16 -5.72 -2.58
N VAL A 326 -4.87 -5.56 -2.82
CA VAL A 326 -3.97 -6.63 -3.26
C VAL A 326 -3.42 -7.40 -2.06
N ALA A 327 -3.01 -6.70 -1.01
CA ALA A 327 -2.50 -7.31 0.22
C ALA A 327 -2.66 -6.38 1.44
N PRO A 328 -2.84 -6.92 2.66
CA PRO A 328 -3.14 -8.32 2.93
C PRO A 328 -4.58 -8.68 2.50
N PRO A 329 -4.95 -9.97 2.37
CA PRO A 329 -6.34 -10.37 2.13
C PRO A 329 -7.27 -10.07 3.32
N GLY A 330 -6.69 -9.95 4.51
CA GLY A 330 -7.36 -9.61 5.75
C GLY A 330 -6.35 -9.49 6.87
N TYR A 331 -6.77 -9.02 8.04
CA TYR A 331 -5.85 -8.79 9.15
C TYR A 331 -6.52 -8.99 10.51
N GLN A 332 -5.68 -9.22 11.51
CA GLN A 332 -6.14 -9.45 12.87
C GLN A 332 -6.31 -8.11 13.61
N ALA A 333 -7.49 -7.50 13.50
CA ALA A 333 -7.80 -6.21 14.13
C ALA A 333 -7.85 -6.28 15.66
N PHE A 334 -8.40 -7.38 16.20
CA PHE A 334 -8.79 -7.50 17.62
C PHE A 334 -9.79 -6.42 18.07
N TYR A 335 -10.34 -6.56 19.28
CA TYR A 335 -11.18 -5.53 19.90
C TYR A 335 -11.15 -5.61 21.42
N CYS A 336 -11.53 -4.53 22.09
CA CYS A 336 -11.63 -4.47 23.55
C CYS A 336 -13.06 -4.71 24.00
N HIS A 337 -13.23 -5.62 24.96
CA HIS A 337 -14.53 -5.87 25.55
C HIS A 337 -14.41 -6.42 26.97
N GLY A 338 -15.34 -6.02 27.83
CA GLY A 338 -15.49 -6.47 29.19
C GLY A 338 -15.81 -5.34 30.17
N ASP A 339 -16.08 -5.74 31.41
CA ASP A 339 -16.43 -4.89 32.53
C ASP A 339 -15.18 -4.25 33.16
N CYS A 340 -15.35 -3.01 33.62
CA CYS A 340 -14.39 -2.28 34.43
C CYS A 340 -14.93 -2.14 35.88
N PRO A 341 -14.90 -3.21 36.69
CA PRO A 341 -15.42 -3.15 38.06
C PRO A 341 -14.44 -2.46 39.02
N PHE A 342 -14.96 -1.86 40.08
CA PHE A 342 -14.14 -1.39 41.19
C PHE A 342 -13.69 -2.58 42.07
N PRO A 343 -12.44 -2.63 42.56
CA PRO A 343 -11.30 -1.76 42.21
C PRO A 343 -10.74 -2.09 40.82
N LEU A 344 -10.33 -1.06 40.06
CA LEU A 344 -9.65 -1.26 38.79
C LEU A 344 -8.27 -1.88 39.05
N ALA A 345 -7.93 -2.93 38.29
CA ALA A 345 -6.64 -3.57 38.42
C ALA A 345 -5.54 -2.73 37.75
N ASP A 346 -4.36 -2.65 38.36
CA ASP A 346 -3.25 -1.78 37.91
C ASP A 346 -2.81 -2.03 36.46
N HIS A 347 -2.97 -3.25 35.96
CA HIS A 347 -2.62 -3.63 34.59
C HIS A 347 -3.60 -3.13 33.51
N LEU A 348 -4.68 -2.43 33.88
CA LEU A 348 -5.69 -1.90 32.95
C LEU A 348 -5.37 -0.48 32.44
N ASN A 349 -4.12 0.00 32.60
CA ASN A 349 -3.63 1.31 32.15
C ASN A 349 -4.66 2.44 32.32
N SER A 350 -5.31 2.44 33.49
CA SER A 350 -6.48 3.28 33.77
C SER A 350 -6.05 4.69 34.17
N THR A 351 -6.82 5.70 33.76
CA THR A 351 -6.55 7.08 34.20
C THR A 351 -7.06 7.30 35.62
N ASN A 352 -6.51 8.28 36.33
CA ASN A 352 -7.03 8.68 37.64
C ASN A 352 -8.53 9.03 37.57
N HIS A 353 -8.97 9.66 36.47
CA HIS A 353 -10.38 9.95 36.24
C HIS A 353 -11.23 8.66 36.16
N ALA A 354 -10.77 7.64 35.42
CA ALA A 354 -11.46 6.36 35.31
C ALA A 354 -11.53 5.63 36.66
N ILE A 355 -10.47 5.70 37.47
CA ILE A 355 -10.43 5.13 38.83
C ILE A 355 -11.48 5.81 39.71
N VAL A 356 -11.47 7.15 39.78
CA VAL A 356 -12.42 7.94 40.58
C VAL A 356 -13.85 7.71 40.10
N GLN A 357 -14.11 7.73 38.80
CA GLN A 357 -15.44 7.48 38.24
C GLN A 357 -15.97 6.09 38.60
N THR A 358 -15.11 5.07 38.52
CA THR A 358 -15.48 3.69 38.85
C THR A 358 -15.70 3.52 40.36
N LEU A 359 -14.91 4.21 41.19
CA LEU A 359 -15.13 4.29 42.64
C LEU A 359 -16.47 4.97 42.95
N VAL A 360 -16.76 6.14 42.38
CA VAL A 360 -18.05 6.83 42.59
C VAL A 360 -19.22 5.99 42.10
N ASN A 361 -19.10 5.30 40.96
CA ASN A 361 -20.12 4.36 40.48
C ASN A 361 -20.42 3.24 41.50
N SER A 362 -19.40 2.76 42.23
CA SER A 362 -19.59 1.69 43.23
C SER A 362 -20.48 2.11 44.40
N VAL A 363 -20.59 3.41 44.66
CA VAL A 363 -21.43 4.00 45.71
C VAL A 363 -22.73 4.60 45.13
N ASN A 364 -22.68 5.10 43.90
CA ASN A 364 -23.83 5.68 43.20
C ASN A 364 -23.95 5.13 41.77
N SER A 365 -24.92 4.24 41.57
CA SER A 365 -25.19 3.60 40.28
C SER A 365 -25.70 4.54 39.19
N SER A 366 -26.03 5.81 39.50
CA SER A 366 -26.42 6.80 38.50
C SER A 366 -25.24 7.28 37.64
N ILE A 367 -24.01 7.13 38.14
CA ILE A 367 -22.79 7.47 37.40
C ILE A 367 -22.37 6.26 36.57
N PRO A 368 -22.07 6.37 35.26
CA PRO A 368 -21.65 5.23 34.47
C PRO A 368 -20.26 4.72 34.87
N LYS A 369 -20.01 3.42 34.69
CA LYS A 369 -18.66 2.83 34.83
C LYS A 369 -17.73 3.33 33.73
N ALA A 370 -16.42 3.27 33.98
CA ALA A 370 -15.42 3.42 32.93
C ALA A 370 -15.62 2.38 31.81
N CYS A 371 -15.30 2.74 30.57
CA CYS A 371 -15.48 1.87 29.41
C CYS A 371 -14.20 1.09 29.09
N CYS A 372 -14.35 -0.17 28.67
CA CYS A 372 -13.23 -0.96 28.16
C CYS A 372 -12.91 -0.54 26.73
N VAL A 373 -11.76 0.13 26.53
CA VAL A 373 -11.36 0.72 25.25
C VAL A 373 -9.92 0.36 24.89
N PRO A 374 -9.54 0.44 23.60
CA PRO A 374 -8.14 0.32 23.18
C PRO A 374 -7.29 1.40 23.84
N THR A 375 -6.15 1.00 24.38
CA THR A 375 -5.15 1.92 24.96
C THR A 375 -3.83 1.92 24.20
N GLU A 376 -3.58 0.86 23.43
CA GLU A 376 -2.41 0.70 22.58
C GLU A 376 -2.88 0.15 21.24
N LEU A 377 -2.49 0.83 20.17
CA LEU A 377 -2.87 0.51 18.81
C LEU A 377 -1.62 0.42 17.92
N SER A 378 -1.63 -0.46 16.93
CA SER A 378 -0.59 -0.60 15.94
C SER A 378 -1.12 -0.43 14.51
N ALA A 379 -0.22 -0.17 13.57
CA ALA A 379 -0.55 0.08 12.17
C ALA A 379 -0.75 -1.21 11.37
N ILE A 380 -1.22 -1.09 10.12
CA ILE A 380 -1.07 -2.12 9.08
C ILE A 380 -0.54 -1.48 7.80
N SER A 381 0.21 -2.26 7.02
CA SER A 381 0.60 -1.88 5.67
C SER A 381 -0.38 -2.50 4.68
N MET A 382 -0.81 -1.74 3.68
CA MET A 382 -1.77 -2.17 2.66
C MET A 382 -1.24 -1.84 1.28
N LEU A 383 -1.27 -2.83 0.39
CA LEU A 383 -0.99 -2.70 -1.04
C LEU A 383 -2.32 -2.77 -1.80
N TYR A 384 -2.64 -1.75 -2.59
CA TYR A 384 -3.92 -1.67 -3.29
C TYR A 384 -3.83 -0.88 -4.60
N LEU A 385 -4.86 -0.97 -5.43
CA LEU A 385 -5.05 -0.17 -6.64
C LEU A 385 -5.95 1.03 -6.35
N ASP A 386 -5.52 2.23 -6.75
CA ASP A 386 -6.33 3.44 -6.65
C ASP A 386 -7.36 3.56 -7.79
N GLU A 387 -8.13 4.65 -7.80
CA GLU A 387 -9.16 4.91 -8.82
C GLU A 387 -8.62 5.12 -10.24
N TYR A 388 -7.28 5.19 -10.41
CA TYR A 388 -6.57 5.40 -11.67
C TYR A 388 -5.67 4.21 -12.05
N ASP A 389 -5.95 3.03 -11.50
CA ASP A 389 -5.16 1.80 -11.66
C ASP A 389 -3.70 1.93 -11.23
N LYS A 390 -3.37 2.89 -10.34
CA LYS A 390 -2.02 3.01 -9.79
C LYS A 390 -1.90 2.17 -8.53
N VAL A 391 -0.80 1.42 -8.45
CA VAL A 391 -0.50 0.61 -7.26
C VAL A 391 0.07 1.52 -6.17
N VAL A 392 -0.53 1.41 -4.99
CA VAL A 392 -0.21 2.20 -3.82
C VAL A 392 0.08 1.26 -2.65
N LEU A 393 1.24 1.43 -2.03
CA LEU A 393 1.60 0.83 -0.74
C LEU A 393 1.53 1.90 0.34
N LYS A 394 0.69 1.71 1.35
CA LYS A 394 0.48 2.70 2.41
C LYS A 394 0.39 2.09 3.80
N ASN A 395 0.86 2.82 4.80
CA ASN A 395 0.79 2.43 6.21
C ASN A 395 -0.34 3.18 6.94
N TYR A 396 -1.36 2.44 7.37
CA TYR A 396 -2.51 2.97 8.10
C TYR A 396 -2.35 2.75 9.60
N GLN A 397 -2.38 3.82 10.37
CA GLN A 397 -2.25 3.78 11.83
C GLN A 397 -3.56 3.36 12.49
N GLU A 398 -3.46 2.94 13.76
CA GLU A 398 -4.63 2.70 14.62
C GLU A 398 -5.58 1.58 14.16
N MET A 399 -5.07 0.63 13.37
CA MET A 399 -5.89 -0.43 12.77
C MET A 399 -5.96 -1.70 13.63
N VAL A 400 -4.96 -1.95 14.47
CA VAL A 400 -4.84 -3.19 15.27
C VAL A 400 -4.78 -2.86 16.76
N VAL A 401 -5.61 -3.51 17.57
CA VAL A 401 -5.57 -3.37 19.03
C VAL A 401 -4.46 -4.24 19.60
N GLU A 402 -3.52 -3.62 20.33
CA GLU A 402 -2.46 -4.32 21.07
C GLU A 402 -2.83 -4.48 22.54
N GLY A 403 -3.42 -3.44 23.14
CA GLY A 403 -3.75 -3.35 24.56
C GLY A 403 -5.11 -2.72 24.84
N CYS A 404 -5.76 -3.19 25.90
CA CYS A 404 -7.07 -2.71 26.36
C CYS A 404 -6.96 -2.20 27.80
N GLY A 405 -7.77 -1.19 28.12
CA GLY A 405 -7.84 -0.60 29.46
C GLY A 405 -9.17 0.06 29.75
N CYS A 406 -9.32 0.55 30.98
CA CYS A 406 -10.54 1.20 31.44
C CYS A 406 -10.36 2.73 31.45
N ARG A 407 -11.19 3.45 30.68
CA ARG A 407 -11.12 4.92 30.54
C ARG A 407 -12.43 5.62 30.79
#